data_AF-A0A356K7C3-F1
#
_entry.id   AF-A0A356K7C3-F1
#
_cell.length_a   1.000
_cell.length_b   1.000
_cell.length_c   1.000
_cell.angle_alpha   90.00
_cell.angle_beta   90.00
_cell.angle_gamma   90.00
#
_symmetry.space_group_name_H-M   'P 1'
#
loop_
_entity.id
_entity.type
_entity.pdbx_description
1 polymer ?
#
loop_
_entity_poly.entity_id
_entity_poly.type
_entity_poly.pdbx_seq_one_letter_code
_entity_poly.pdbx_strand_id
1 'polypeptide(L)'
;SGTIHRGTLLQAKGHNYLLTDLIGHDCGDLDGGSFMTLYLHPSMYHRVHAPTNAILTKTIEVPGKLFSVNKQSVRDIPNLFCRNERLVCSLQTDLGTVRLVLIGALIVSSIATSWAGPQSPYRRRVERSPHEVQFNRADEMARFTLGSTVIVLVPPSVGILDDLECDTSINMGERIGFTHDRTERP
;
A
#
# COMPACT_ATOMS: atom_id res chain seq x y z
N SER A 1 11.29 -0.47 -4.89
CA SER A 1 10.99 0.42 -3.74
C SER A 1 11.50 1.81 -4.05
N GLY A 2 11.34 2.78 -3.15
CA GLY A 2 11.97 4.10 -3.27
C GLY A 2 11.68 4.99 -2.06
N THR A 3 12.30 6.17 -2.04
CA THR A 3 12.07 7.20 -1.03
C THR A 3 10.96 8.15 -1.48
N ILE A 4 10.14 8.58 -0.53
CA ILE A 4 9.09 9.57 -0.72
C ILE A 4 9.73 10.95 -0.59
N HIS A 5 9.75 11.72 -1.67
CA HIS A 5 10.31 13.07 -1.68
C HIS A 5 9.24 14.10 -2.02
N ARG A 6 9.01 15.07 -1.12
CA ARG A 6 8.05 16.17 -1.32
C ARG A 6 6.66 15.65 -1.71
N GLY A 7 6.26 14.53 -1.10
CA GLY A 7 4.99 13.86 -1.39
C GLY A 7 4.87 13.26 -2.79
N THR A 8 5.97 12.99 -3.50
CA THR A 8 5.95 12.32 -4.82
C THR A 8 6.44 10.88 -4.73
N LEU A 9 5.78 9.99 -5.48
CA LEU A 9 6.13 8.57 -5.59
C LEU A 9 6.40 8.22 -7.06
N LEU A 10 7.34 7.31 -7.28
CA LEU A 10 7.65 6.75 -8.59
C LEU A 10 6.71 5.57 -8.89
N GLN A 11 5.91 5.67 -9.95
CA GLN A 11 5.09 4.55 -10.46
C GLN A 11 5.93 3.61 -11.32
N ALA A 12 6.62 4.18 -12.30
CA ALA A 12 7.51 3.51 -13.24
C ALA A 12 8.50 4.56 -13.77
N LYS A 13 9.57 4.11 -14.44
CA LYS A 13 10.56 5.03 -15.02
C LYS A 13 9.88 6.12 -15.87
N GLY A 14 10.02 7.37 -15.45
CA GLY A 14 9.44 8.54 -16.13
C GLY A 14 8.02 8.93 -15.68
N HIS A 15 7.37 8.17 -14.80
CA HIS A 15 6.03 8.48 -14.28
C HIS A 15 6.04 8.58 -12.75
N ASN A 16 5.88 9.81 -12.27
CA ASN A 16 5.65 10.11 -10.85
C ASN A 16 4.18 10.49 -10.62
N TYR A 17 3.70 10.27 -9.41
CA TYR A 17 2.38 10.74 -8.97
C TYR A 17 2.46 11.30 -7.55
N LEU A 18 1.46 12.12 -7.20
CA LEU A 18 1.39 12.71 -5.87
C LEU A 18 0.81 11.72 -4.86
N LEU A 19 1.41 11.67 -3.69
CA LEU A 19 0.95 10.89 -2.55
C LEU A 19 -0.45 11.32 -2.12
N THR A 20 -0.76 12.62 -2.22
CA THR A 20 -2.09 13.17 -1.97
C THR A 20 -3.13 12.62 -2.94
N ASP A 21 -2.75 12.37 -4.20
CA ASP A 21 -3.65 11.76 -5.19
C ASP A 21 -3.88 10.28 -4.87
N LEU A 22 -2.87 9.59 -4.32
CA LEU A 22 -2.98 8.19 -3.91
C LEU A 22 -3.80 8.03 -2.63
N ILE A 23 -3.51 8.78 -1.58
CA ILE A 23 -4.12 8.60 -0.25
C ILE A 23 -5.40 9.43 -0.09
N GLY A 24 -5.51 10.54 -0.83
CA GLY A 24 -6.64 11.46 -0.77
C GLY A 24 -6.58 12.44 0.41
N HIS A 25 -5.44 12.61 1.07
CA HIS A 25 -5.17 13.68 2.04
C HIS A 25 -3.67 13.95 2.14
N ASP A 26 -3.31 15.04 2.81
CA ASP A 26 -1.90 15.37 3.10
C ASP A 26 -1.29 14.41 4.12
N CYS A 27 -0.04 14.03 3.89
CA CYS A 27 0.71 13.03 4.67
C CYS A 27 2.13 13.53 4.92
N GLY A 28 2.25 14.65 5.64
CA GLY A 28 3.56 15.18 6.04
C GLY A 28 4.38 14.21 6.91
N ASP A 29 3.73 13.25 7.57
CA ASP A 29 4.37 12.19 8.35
C ASP A 29 5.13 11.15 7.50
N LEU A 30 4.90 11.15 6.18
CA LEU A 30 5.57 10.26 5.22
C LEU A 30 6.67 10.96 4.40
N ASP A 31 6.88 12.27 4.56
CA ASP A 31 7.94 12.96 3.82
C ASP A 31 9.33 12.52 4.30
N GLY A 32 10.21 12.14 3.37
CA GLY A 32 11.47 11.45 3.68
C GLY A 32 11.30 9.99 4.10
N GLY A 33 10.07 9.46 4.08
CA GLY A 33 9.76 8.05 4.32
C GLY A 33 10.07 7.19 3.10
N SER A 34 9.71 5.91 3.19
CA SER A 34 9.96 4.94 2.12
C SER A 34 8.67 4.30 1.63
N PHE A 35 8.67 3.84 0.38
CA PHE A 35 7.56 3.09 -0.20
C PHE A 35 8.01 1.82 -0.93
N MET A 36 7.11 0.84 -0.96
CA MET A 36 7.24 -0.38 -1.72
C MET A 36 5.97 -0.65 -2.50
N THR A 37 6.10 -0.93 -3.79
CA THR A 37 4.98 -1.36 -4.65
C THR A 37 5.11 -2.85 -4.90
N LEU A 38 4.16 -3.62 -4.39
CA LEU A 38 4.09 -5.07 -4.51
C LEU A 38 3.01 -5.45 -5.52
N TYR A 39 3.44 -6.00 -6.66
CA TYR A 39 2.52 -6.53 -7.66
C TYR A 39 2.18 -8.00 -7.35
N LEU A 40 0.89 -8.30 -7.23
CA LEU A 40 0.38 -9.65 -7.02
C LEU A 40 -0.08 -10.22 -8.36
N HIS A 41 0.78 -11.00 -9.02
CA HIS A 41 0.45 -11.67 -10.26
C HIS A 41 -0.73 -12.65 -10.09
N PRO A 42 -1.65 -12.78 -11.06
CA PRO A 42 -2.85 -13.62 -10.98
C PRO A 42 -2.66 -15.09 -10.52
N SER A 43 -1.49 -15.67 -10.74
CA SER A 43 -1.17 -17.05 -10.33
C SER A 43 -0.62 -17.17 -8.90
N MET A 44 -0.43 -16.06 -8.19
CA MET A 44 0.22 -16.03 -6.88
C MET A 44 -0.78 -16.01 -5.72
N TYR A 45 -0.25 -15.91 -4.51
CA TYR A 45 -1.00 -15.70 -3.28
C TYR A 45 -1.55 -14.27 -3.21
N HIS A 46 -2.87 -14.11 -3.11
CA HIS A 46 -3.56 -12.80 -3.15
C HIS A 46 -4.07 -12.34 -1.78
N ARG A 47 -3.40 -12.72 -0.69
CA ARG A 47 -3.76 -12.26 0.66
C ARG A 47 -2.70 -11.30 1.17
N VAL A 48 -3.16 -10.32 1.92
CA VAL A 48 -2.37 -9.24 2.50
C VAL A 48 -2.42 -9.39 4.00
N HIS A 49 -1.25 -9.35 4.61
CA HIS A 49 -1.06 -9.61 6.03
C HIS A 49 -0.48 -8.39 6.72
N ALA A 50 -0.73 -8.29 8.02
CA ALA A 50 -0.12 -7.26 8.85
C ALA A 50 1.42 -7.45 8.88
N PRO A 51 2.21 -6.43 8.51
CA PRO A 51 3.67 -6.54 8.45
C PRO A 51 4.32 -6.67 9.84
N THR A 52 3.64 -6.13 10.86
CA THR A 52 4.01 -6.17 12.28
C THR A 52 2.72 -6.10 13.11
N ASN A 53 2.83 -6.16 14.43
CA ASN A 53 1.71 -5.88 15.33
C ASN A 53 1.18 -4.48 15.05
N ALA A 54 -0.13 -4.38 14.85
CA ALA A 54 -0.75 -3.16 14.34
C ALA A 54 -2.16 -2.98 14.88
N ILE A 55 -2.56 -1.72 15.01
CA ILE A 55 -3.95 -1.31 15.21
C ILE A 55 -4.40 -0.58 13.94
N LEU A 56 -5.42 -1.09 13.26
CA LEU A 56 -6.09 -0.35 12.20
C LEU A 56 -6.85 0.80 12.84
N THR A 57 -6.50 2.04 12.45
CA THR A 57 -7.09 3.26 13.04
C THR A 57 -7.98 4.02 12.07
N LYS A 58 -7.71 3.93 10.77
CA LYS A 58 -8.43 4.66 9.73
C LYS A 58 -8.42 3.91 8.41
N THR A 59 -9.54 3.97 7.69
CA THR A 59 -9.64 3.52 6.29
C THR A 59 -10.22 4.59 5.39
N ILE A 60 -9.73 4.67 4.15
CA ILE A 60 -10.31 5.52 3.10
C ILE A 60 -10.63 4.65 1.89
N GLU A 61 -11.92 4.53 1.61
CA GLU A 61 -12.45 3.94 0.37
C GLU A 61 -12.31 4.97 -0.74
N VAL A 62 -11.67 4.63 -1.85
CA VAL A 62 -11.61 5.52 -3.01
C VAL A 62 -12.15 4.78 -4.24
N PRO A 63 -13.29 5.23 -4.80
CA PRO A 63 -13.82 4.66 -6.03
C PRO A 63 -12.88 4.97 -7.19
N GLY A 64 -12.84 4.09 -8.20
CA GLY A 64 -11.99 4.30 -9.36
C GLY A 64 -12.29 3.33 -10.49
N LYS A 65 -11.43 3.37 -11.51
CA LYS A 65 -11.41 2.40 -12.60
C LYS A 65 -10.79 1.09 -12.10
N LEU A 66 -10.78 0.07 -12.96
CA LEU A 66 -10.15 -1.22 -12.69
C LEU A 66 -9.20 -1.54 -13.85
N PHE A 67 -8.26 -0.63 -14.13
CA PHE A 67 -7.22 -0.89 -15.12
C PHE A 67 -6.36 -2.08 -14.67
N SER A 68 -5.84 -2.84 -15.63
CA SER A 68 -4.81 -3.84 -15.35
C SER A 68 -3.60 -3.18 -14.70
N VAL A 69 -3.03 -3.82 -13.69
CA VAL A 69 -1.80 -3.38 -13.00
C VAL A 69 -0.57 -4.18 -13.46
N ASN A 70 -0.66 -4.85 -14.61
CA ASN A 70 0.51 -5.53 -15.19
C ASN A 70 1.62 -4.53 -15.56
N LYS A 71 2.85 -5.04 -15.74
CA LYS A 71 4.04 -4.20 -16.00
C LYS A 71 3.87 -3.23 -17.17
N GLN A 72 3.20 -3.67 -18.24
CA GLN A 72 2.97 -2.82 -19.42
C GLN A 72 2.02 -1.66 -19.09
N SER A 73 0.90 -1.94 -18.43
CA SER A 73 -0.09 -0.93 -18.06
C SER A 73 0.48 0.09 -17.07
N VAL A 74 1.29 -0.37 -16.11
CA VAL A 74 1.99 0.50 -15.14
C VAL A 74 2.99 1.44 -15.84
N ARG A 75 3.59 1.03 -16.95
CA ARG A 75 4.43 1.90 -17.77
C ARG A 75 3.62 2.87 -18.62
N ASP A 76 2.55 2.41 -19.24
CA ASP A 76 1.87 3.18 -20.29
C ASP A 76 0.78 4.13 -19.76
N ILE A 77 0.17 3.81 -18.63
CA ILE A 77 -0.97 4.56 -18.10
C ILE A 77 -0.46 5.50 -16.99
N PRO A 78 -0.46 6.83 -17.20
CA PRO A 78 -0.06 7.76 -16.16
C PRO A 78 -1.06 7.72 -15.00
N ASN A 79 -0.54 7.83 -13.77
CA ASN A 79 -1.32 7.85 -12.52
C ASN A 79 -2.23 6.62 -12.36
N LEU A 80 -1.82 5.45 -12.88
CA LEU A 80 -2.63 4.23 -12.90
C LEU A 80 -3.16 3.90 -11.50
N PHE A 81 -2.27 3.94 -10.50
CA PHE A 81 -2.61 3.61 -9.11
C PHE A 81 -3.63 4.59 -8.51
N CYS A 82 -3.53 5.89 -8.84
CA CYS A 82 -4.47 6.91 -8.38
C CYS A 82 -5.83 6.84 -9.11
N ARG A 83 -5.85 6.28 -10.32
CA ARG A 83 -7.07 6.12 -11.14
C ARG A 83 -7.85 4.86 -10.80
N ASN A 84 -7.20 3.85 -10.23
CA ASN A 84 -7.85 2.63 -9.83
C ASN A 84 -8.61 2.78 -8.51
N GLU A 85 -9.65 1.96 -8.36
CA GLU A 85 -10.30 1.71 -7.08
C GLU A 85 -9.27 1.22 -6.07
N ARG A 86 -9.33 1.75 -4.84
CA ARG A 86 -8.39 1.37 -3.79
C ARG A 86 -8.94 1.59 -2.39
N LEU A 87 -8.38 0.85 -1.45
CA LEU A 87 -8.60 1.02 -0.02
C LEU A 87 -7.28 1.42 0.64
N VAL A 88 -7.28 2.57 1.30
CA VAL A 88 -6.15 3.03 2.10
C VAL A 88 -6.38 2.62 3.54
N CYS A 89 -5.45 1.90 4.14
CA CYS A 89 -5.48 1.47 5.54
C CYS A 89 -4.35 2.16 6.30
N SER A 90 -4.67 2.87 7.38
CA SER A 90 -3.68 3.44 8.31
C SER A 90 -3.54 2.54 9.53
N LEU A 91 -2.32 2.12 9.79
CA LEU A 91 -1.95 1.19 10.84
C LEU A 91 -1.04 1.89 11.84
N GLN A 92 -1.48 1.97 13.08
CA GLN A 92 -0.60 2.36 14.17
C GLN A 92 0.23 1.15 14.57
N THR A 93 1.56 1.32 14.56
CA THR A 93 2.53 0.26 14.90
C THR A 93 3.62 0.84 15.78
N ASP A 94 4.45 -0.02 16.36
CA ASP A 94 5.66 0.40 17.09
C ASP A 94 6.70 1.09 16.19
N LEU A 95 6.55 0.98 14.87
CA LEU A 95 7.40 1.62 13.87
C LEU A 95 6.92 3.03 13.49
N GLY A 96 5.80 3.47 14.05
CA GLY A 96 5.04 4.64 13.61
C GLY A 96 3.82 4.26 12.77
N THR A 97 3.22 5.26 12.10
CA THR A 97 2.02 5.03 11.28
C THR A 97 2.42 4.47 9.91
N VAL A 98 2.17 3.18 9.70
CA VAL A 98 2.34 2.49 8.41
C VAL A 98 1.04 2.59 7.62
N ARG A 99 1.12 2.80 6.31
CA ARG A 99 -0.07 2.76 5.44
C ARG A 99 0.05 1.66 4.39
N LEU A 100 -1.03 0.89 4.26
CA LEU A 100 -1.21 -0.06 3.18
C LEU A 100 -2.26 0.49 2.22
N VAL A 101 -1.90 0.63 0.94
CA VAL A 101 -2.83 1.01 -0.12
C VAL A 101 -3.10 -0.23 -0.96
N LEU A 102 -4.29 -0.80 -0.78
CA LEU A 102 -4.79 -1.95 -1.53
C LEU A 102 -5.39 -1.44 -2.84
N ILE A 103 -4.78 -1.76 -3.97
CA ILE A 103 -5.20 -1.28 -5.29
C ILE A 103 -5.89 -2.42 -6.01
N GLY A 104 -7.18 -2.22 -6.28
CA GLY A 104 -7.97 -3.10 -7.12
C GLY A 104 -7.51 -3.03 -8.57
N ALA A 105 -7.54 -4.14 -9.26
CA ALA A 105 -7.37 -4.21 -10.71
C ALA A 105 -8.45 -5.14 -11.29
N LEU A 106 -8.42 -5.33 -12.62
CA LEU A 106 -9.34 -6.16 -13.42
C LEU A 106 -10.25 -7.10 -12.60
N ILE A 107 -11.56 -7.01 -12.85
CA ILE A 107 -12.67 -7.73 -12.18
C ILE A 107 -13.28 -6.98 -10.98
N VAL A 108 -14.61 -7.05 -10.88
CA VAL A 108 -15.43 -6.46 -9.80
C VAL A 108 -15.27 -7.21 -8.48
N SER A 109 -15.43 -6.51 -7.35
CA SER A 109 -15.17 -7.03 -6.00
C SER A 109 -13.73 -7.46 -5.79
N SER A 110 -12.82 -6.56 -6.13
CA SER A 110 -11.37 -6.81 -6.13
C SER A 110 -10.77 -6.84 -4.72
N ILE A 111 -11.40 -6.21 -3.72
CA ILE A 111 -10.86 -6.09 -2.35
C ILE A 111 -11.88 -6.60 -1.32
N ALA A 112 -11.44 -7.51 -0.45
CA ALA A 112 -12.17 -7.97 0.73
C ALA A 112 -11.30 -7.89 1.98
N THR A 113 -11.90 -7.55 3.12
CA THR A 113 -11.20 -7.33 4.40
C THR A 113 -11.61 -8.37 5.44
N SER A 114 -10.71 -8.68 6.39
CA SER A 114 -10.99 -9.61 7.49
C SER A 114 -11.83 -8.99 8.62
N TRP A 115 -11.88 -7.66 8.69
CA TRP A 115 -12.79 -6.92 9.57
C TRP A 115 -14.10 -6.56 8.85
N ALA A 116 -15.05 -5.98 9.58
CA ALA A 116 -16.30 -5.40 9.06
C ALA A 116 -16.03 -4.13 8.23
N GLY A 117 -15.32 -4.30 7.12
CA GLY A 117 -14.89 -3.26 6.22
C GLY A 117 -15.83 -3.07 5.02
N PRO A 118 -15.48 -2.12 4.14
CA PRO A 118 -16.30 -1.78 2.98
C PRO A 118 -16.24 -2.85 1.89
N GLN A 119 -17.35 -3.02 1.19
CA GLN A 119 -17.42 -3.96 0.07
C GLN A 119 -17.08 -3.26 -1.25
N SER A 120 -16.07 -3.78 -1.95
CA SER A 120 -15.76 -3.42 -3.33
C SER A 120 -16.86 -3.98 -4.27
N PRO A 121 -17.30 -3.23 -5.30
CA PRO A 121 -16.77 -1.93 -5.72
C PRO A 121 -17.30 -0.75 -4.89
N TYR A 122 -16.45 0.24 -4.65
CA TYR A 122 -16.78 1.45 -3.90
C TYR A 122 -17.56 2.42 -4.78
N ARG A 123 -18.65 2.98 -4.25
CA ARG A 123 -19.52 3.93 -4.99
C ARG A 123 -19.13 5.40 -4.80
N ARG A 124 -18.54 5.73 -3.66
CA ARG A 124 -18.14 7.08 -3.31
C ARG A 124 -16.93 7.02 -2.40
N ARG A 125 -16.19 8.13 -2.30
CA ARG A 125 -15.11 8.26 -1.32
C ARG A 125 -15.70 8.27 0.08
N VAL A 126 -15.27 7.37 0.94
CA VAL A 126 -15.71 7.30 2.35
C VAL A 126 -14.49 7.14 3.24
N GLU A 127 -14.40 8.01 4.23
CA GLU A 127 -13.42 7.89 5.31
C GLU A 127 -14.10 7.27 6.53
N ARG A 128 -13.44 6.30 7.17
CA ARG A 128 -13.90 5.68 8.41
C ARG A 128 -12.80 5.73 9.45
N SER A 129 -13.13 6.35 10.57
CA SER A 129 -12.30 6.45 11.78
C SER A 129 -13.19 6.83 12.96
N PRO A 130 -12.86 6.42 14.19
CA PRO A 130 -11.77 5.50 14.52
C PRO A 130 -12.10 4.06 14.15
N HIS A 131 -11.08 3.29 13.82
CA HIS A 131 -11.07 1.83 13.93
C HIS A 131 -10.25 1.45 15.17
N GLU A 132 -10.57 0.30 15.77
CA GLU A 132 -9.84 -0.26 16.91
C GLU A 132 -9.53 -1.75 16.69
N VAL A 133 -9.39 -2.16 15.43
CA VAL A 133 -9.12 -3.56 15.07
C VAL A 133 -7.64 -3.85 15.26
N GLN A 134 -7.33 -4.83 16.09
CA GLN A 134 -5.97 -5.27 16.36
C GLN A 134 -5.57 -6.42 15.43
N PHE A 135 -4.34 -6.37 14.95
CA PHE A 135 -3.70 -7.43 14.17
C PHE A 135 -2.35 -7.77 14.80
N ASN A 136 -2.10 -9.05 15.03
CA ASN A 136 -0.76 -9.53 15.28
C ASN A 136 0.01 -9.56 13.96
N ARG A 137 1.35 -9.55 14.06
CA ARG A 137 2.21 -9.80 12.90
C ARG A 137 1.75 -11.06 12.16
N ALA A 138 1.66 -10.94 10.84
CA ALA A 138 1.20 -11.99 9.91
C ALA A 138 -0.30 -12.33 9.95
N ASP A 139 -1.12 -11.66 10.77
CA ASP A 139 -2.57 -11.82 10.67
C ASP A 139 -3.07 -11.36 9.29
N GLU A 140 -4.00 -12.11 8.71
CA GLU A 140 -4.63 -11.75 7.44
C GLU A 140 -5.52 -10.52 7.63
N MET A 141 -5.25 -9.48 6.84
CA MET A 141 -5.98 -8.23 6.85
C MET A 141 -6.96 -8.15 5.69
N ALA A 142 -6.50 -8.52 4.49
CA ALA A 142 -7.29 -8.35 3.28
C ALA A 142 -6.91 -9.41 2.24
N ARG A 143 -7.74 -9.53 1.22
CA ARG A 143 -7.47 -10.38 0.06
C ARG A 143 -8.00 -9.75 -1.21
N PHE A 144 -7.41 -10.15 -2.31
CA PHE A 144 -7.85 -9.81 -3.65
C PHE A 144 -8.40 -11.02 -4.40
N THR A 145 -9.30 -10.76 -5.35
CA THR A 145 -9.89 -11.79 -6.20
C THR A 145 -8.97 -12.18 -7.36
N LEU A 146 -8.31 -11.19 -8.00
CA LEU A 146 -7.36 -11.42 -9.10
C LEU A 146 -6.43 -10.21 -9.25
N GLY A 147 -5.17 -10.46 -9.62
CA GLY A 147 -4.23 -9.50 -10.21
C GLY A 147 -4.27 -8.11 -9.59
N SER A 148 -3.51 -7.87 -8.54
CA SER A 148 -3.66 -6.64 -7.73
C SER A 148 -2.32 -6.03 -7.35
N THR A 149 -2.36 -4.90 -6.66
CA THR A 149 -1.15 -4.23 -6.17
C THR A 149 -1.35 -3.75 -4.74
N VAL A 150 -0.32 -3.90 -3.91
CA VAL A 150 -0.25 -3.30 -2.58
C VAL A 150 0.88 -2.29 -2.57
N ILE A 151 0.60 -1.05 -2.18
CA ILE A 151 1.65 -0.08 -1.89
C ILE A 151 1.80 0.04 -0.39
N VAL A 152 2.98 -0.28 0.11
CA VAL A 152 3.37 -0.12 1.50
C VAL A 152 4.07 1.23 1.64
N LEU A 153 3.63 2.04 2.59
CA LEU A 153 4.19 3.35 2.89
C LEU A 153 4.62 3.34 4.36
N VAL A 154 5.87 3.69 4.61
CA VAL A 154 6.46 3.68 5.95
C VAL A 154 7.10 5.03 6.27
N PRO A 155 7.07 5.46 7.55
CA PRO A 155 7.66 6.72 7.97
C PRO A 155 9.21 6.69 7.85
N PRO A 156 9.88 7.86 7.93
CA PRO A 156 11.35 7.97 7.82
C PRO A 156 12.16 7.14 8.84
N SER A 157 11.53 6.73 9.94
CA SER A 157 12.14 5.83 10.94
C SER A 157 12.33 4.39 10.44
N VAL A 158 11.76 4.04 9.28
CA VAL A 158 11.76 2.68 8.73
C VAL A 158 12.42 2.68 7.35
N GLY A 159 13.49 1.92 7.23
CA GLY A 159 14.16 1.63 5.98
C GLY A 159 13.53 0.42 5.28
N ILE A 160 13.58 0.43 3.95
CA ILE A 160 13.29 -0.74 3.11
C ILE A 160 14.63 -1.36 2.73
N LEU A 161 14.70 -2.69 2.60
CA LEU A 161 15.94 -3.36 2.19
C LEU A 161 16.37 -2.91 0.78
N ASP A 162 17.65 -2.55 0.65
CA ASP A 162 18.24 -2.04 -0.59
C ASP A 162 18.26 -3.08 -1.71
N ASP A 163 18.34 -4.38 -1.36
CA ASP A 163 18.41 -5.50 -2.32
C ASP A 163 17.05 -5.79 -3.01
N LEU A 164 15.99 -5.06 -2.66
CA LEU A 164 14.67 -5.19 -3.30
C LEU A 164 14.61 -4.34 -4.57
N GLU A 165 15.37 -4.78 -5.58
CA GLU A 165 15.32 -4.24 -6.94
C GLU A 165 13.92 -4.38 -7.58
N CYS A 166 13.71 -3.64 -8.67
CA CYS A 166 12.48 -3.79 -9.45
C CYS A 166 12.39 -5.22 -9.99
N ASP A 167 11.19 -5.81 -9.94
CA ASP A 167 10.90 -7.17 -10.38
C ASP A 167 11.49 -8.30 -9.52
N THR A 168 12.05 -8.00 -8.35
CA THR A 168 12.41 -9.02 -7.36
C THR A 168 11.17 -9.74 -6.86
N SER A 169 11.20 -11.07 -6.96
CA SER A 169 10.16 -11.93 -6.37
C SER A 169 10.38 -12.04 -4.87
N ILE A 170 9.33 -11.82 -4.08
CA ILE A 170 9.36 -11.94 -2.62
C ILE A 170 8.38 -13.01 -2.16
N ASN A 171 8.69 -13.68 -1.06
CA ASN A 171 7.82 -14.65 -0.43
C ASN A 171 7.04 -14.06 0.76
N MET A 172 5.90 -14.65 1.09
CA MET A 172 5.18 -14.31 2.32
C MET A 172 6.07 -14.62 3.53
N GLY A 173 6.22 -13.63 4.42
CA GLY A 173 7.07 -13.73 5.60
C GLY A 173 8.53 -13.34 5.39
N GLU A 174 8.94 -13.10 4.14
CA GLU A 174 10.26 -12.57 3.83
C GLU A 174 10.44 -11.17 4.43
N ARG A 175 11.64 -10.89 4.95
CA ARG A 175 11.95 -9.58 5.51
C ARG A 175 12.02 -8.59 4.35
N ILE A 176 11.30 -7.47 4.47
CA ILE A 176 11.26 -6.42 3.44
C ILE A 176 11.76 -5.05 3.93
N GLY A 177 12.11 -4.93 5.21
CA GLY A 177 12.58 -3.67 5.80
C GLY A 177 13.25 -3.83 7.16
N PHE A 178 13.68 -2.70 7.72
CA PHE A 178 14.38 -2.59 8.98
C PHE A 178 14.08 -1.25 9.66
N THR A 179 14.24 -1.18 10.97
CA THR A 179 14.24 0.09 11.71
C THR A 179 15.61 0.73 11.62
N HIS A 180 15.66 2.04 11.35
CA HIS A 180 16.91 2.78 11.55
C HIS A 180 17.21 2.82 13.05
N ASP A 181 18.42 2.42 13.44
CA ASP A 181 18.84 2.56 14.83
C ASP A 181 18.94 4.05 15.17
N ARG A 182 18.41 4.47 16.33
CA ARG A 182 18.30 5.90 16.70
C ARG A 182 19.64 6.63 16.81
N THR A 183 20.76 5.91 16.69
CA THR A 183 22.14 6.40 16.82
C THR A 183 22.80 6.78 15.49
N GLU A 184 22.19 6.50 14.35
CA GLU A 184 22.75 6.85 13.04
C GLU A 184 21.82 7.83 12.30
N ARG A 185 21.96 9.12 12.64
CA ARG A 185 21.73 10.19 11.67
C ARG A 185 23.09 10.84 11.38
N PRO A 186 23.45 11.07 10.11
CA PRO A 186 24.62 11.87 9.76
C PRO A 186 24.47 13.32 10.25
#